data_AF-A0A3A5APM3-F1
#
_entry.id   AF-A0A3A5APM3-F1
#
_cell.length_a   1.000
_cell.length_b   1.000
_cell.length_c   1.000
_cell.angle_alpha   90.00
_cell.angle_beta   90.00
_cell.angle_gamma   90.00
#
_symmetry.space_group_name_H-M   'P 1'
#
loop_
_entity.id
_entity.type
_entity.pdbx_description
1 polymer ?
#
loop_
_entity_poly.entity_id
_entity_poly.type
_entity_poly.pdbx_seq_one_letter_code
_entity_poly.pdbx_strand_id
1 'polypeptide(L)' 'MPFYLRHAIRETRTVFLVEGKDQEDAEQYDGEYLGYVDGDDNACEWFGPFDTRKEAMESDQAWVE' A
#
# COMPACT_ATOMS: atom_id res chain seq x y z
N MET A 1 7.34 11.63 8.30
CA MET A 1 7.10 11.53 6.84
C MET A 1 5.90 10.61 6.67
N PRO A 2 4.98 10.88 5.72
CA PRO A 2 3.76 10.10 5.60
C PRO A 2 4.01 8.69 5.05
N PHE A 3 3.06 7.80 5.30
CA PHE A 3 3.02 6.43 4.80
C PHE A 3 1.96 6.26 3.72
N TYR A 4 2.22 5.35 2.79
CA TYR A 4 1.33 4.97 1.71
C TYR A 4 1.23 3.46 1.61
N LEU A 5 0.05 2.95 1.26
CA LEU A 5 -0.14 1.54 0.91
C LEU A 5 -0.20 1.43 -0.61
N ARG A 6 0.63 0.54 -1.19
CA ARG A 6 0.63 0.20 -2.62
C ARG A 6 0.06 -1.18 -2.81
N HIS A 7 -0.98 -1.28 -3.63
CA HIS A 7 -1.58 -2.53 -4.06
C HIS A 7 -1.13 -2.83 -5.50
N ALA A 8 -0.20 -3.78 -5.69
CA ALA A 8 0.25 -4.20 -7.01
C ALA A 8 -0.42 -5.53 -7.39
N ILE A 9 -1.16 -5.59 -8.51
CA ILE A 9 -1.96 -6.77 -8.86
C ILE A 9 -1.28 -7.64 -9.94
N ARG A 10 -1.17 -8.94 -9.65
CA ARG A 10 -0.82 -10.02 -10.58
C ARG A 10 -1.64 -11.27 -10.21
N GLU A 11 -2.90 -11.35 -10.64
CA GLU A 11 -3.90 -12.39 -10.23
C GLU A 11 -4.23 -12.42 -8.72
N THR A 12 -3.32 -11.89 -7.90
CA THR A 12 -3.38 -11.61 -6.47
C THR A 12 -2.83 -10.20 -6.28
N ARG A 13 -3.48 -9.39 -5.46
CA ARG A 13 -3.13 -8.04 -5.06
C ARG A 13 -2.10 -8.09 -3.95
N THR A 14 -0.87 -7.63 -4.19
CA THR A 14 0.17 -7.54 -3.16
C THR A 14 0.17 -6.17 -2.50
N VAL A 15 0.14 -6.13 -1.17
CA VAL A 15 0.15 -4.89 -0.38
C VAL A 15 1.58 -4.58 0.07
N PHE A 16 2.03 -3.37 -0.20
CA PHE A 16 3.30 -2.83 0.30
C PHE A 16 3.04 -1.56 1.11
N LEU A 17 3.77 -1.39 2.20
CA LEU A 17 3.84 -0.14 2.94
C LEU A 17 5.07 0.65 2.48
N VAL A 18 4.87 1.88 2.04
CA VAL A 18 5.93 2.73 1.51
C VAL A 18 5.98 4.03 2.31
N GLU A 19 7.16 4.41 2.78
CA GLU A 19 7.41 5.72 3.38
C GLU A 19 7.97 6.66 2.32
N GLY A 20 7.37 7.84 2.16
CA GLY A 20 7.78 8.84 1.18
C GLY A 20 7.28 10.21 1.57
N LYS A 21 7.93 11.28 1.12
CA LYS A 21 7.49 12.65 1.43
C LYS A 21 6.18 13.03 0.69
N ASP A 22 5.94 12.38 -0.45
CA ASP A 22 4.77 12.47 -1.32
C ASP A 22 4.63 11.16 -2.13
N GLN A 23 3.58 11.03 -2.96
CA GLN A 23 3.35 9.81 -3.73
C GLN A 23 4.41 9.57 -4.82
N GLU A 24 4.90 10.61 -5.50
CA GLU A 24 5.94 10.47 -6.54
C GLU A 24 7.28 9.99 -5.96
N ASP A 25 7.57 10.38 -4.73
CA ASP A 25 8.71 9.88 -3.96
C ASP A 25 8.49 8.42 -3.53
N ALA A 26 7.29 8.10 -3.03
CA ALA A 26 6.93 6.73 -2.63
C ALA A 26 6.98 5.74 -3.81
N GLU A 27 6.57 6.15 -5.01
CA GLU A 27 6.62 5.32 -6.22
C GLU A 27 8.03 4.84 -6.60
N GLN A 28 9.09 5.49 -6.10
CA GLN A 28 10.48 5.12 -6.36
C GLN A 28 11.02 4.02 -5.43
N TYR A 29 10.26 3.61 -4.40
CA TYR A 29 10.66 2.61 -3.43
C TYR A 29 9.84 1.33 -3.55
N ASP A 30 10.46 0.20 -3.22
CA ASP A 30 9.79 -1.11 -3.27
C ASP A 30 8.82 -1.34 -2.11
N GLY A 31 9.01 -0.67 -0.96
CA GLY A 31 8.17 -0.78 0.23
C GLY A 31 8.39 -2.04 1.07
N GLU A 32 7.81 -2.06 2.27
CA GLU A 32 7.70 -3.24 3.15
C GLU A 32 6.51 -4.09 2.68
N TYR A 33 6.76 -5.35 2.32
CA TYR A 33 5.69 -6.30 1.96
C TYR A 33 4.82 -6.60 3.19
N LEU A 34 3.52 -6.35 3.09
CA LEU A 34 2.55 -6.61 4.16
C LEU A 34 1.76 -7.90 3.92
N GLY A 35 1.50 -8.28 2.66
CA GLY A 35 0.70 -9.45 2.34
C GLY A 35 0.19 -9.48 0.91
N TYR A 36 -0.66 -10.46 0.62
CA TYR A 36 -1.44 -10.54 -0.62
C TYR A 36 -2.93 -10.63 -0.28
N VAL A 37 -3.76 -10.19 -1.22
CA VAL A 37 -5.22 -10.16 -1.21
C VAL A 37 -5.68 -10.71 -2.56
N ASP A 38 -6.76 -11.48 -2.62
CA ASP A 38 -7.33 -11.88 -3.92
C ASP A 38 -8.04 -10.66 -4.56
N GLY A 39 -7.62 -10.29 -5.76
CA GLY A 39 -8.15 -9.13 -6.48
C GLY A 39 -8.72 -9.52 -7.83
N ASP A 40 -9.94 -9.09 -8.13
CA ASP A 40 -10.63 -9.36 -9.40
C ASP A 40 -10.19 -8.42 -10.55
N ASP A 41 -9.40 -7.38 -10.24
CA ASP A 41 -9.00 -6.32 -11.17
C ASP A 41 -7.47 -6.25 -11.39
N ASN A 42 -7.00 -5.68 -12.51
CA ASN A 42 -5.58 -5.60 -12.87
C ASN A 42 -4.94 -4.21 -12.65
N ALA A 43 -5.48 -3.38 -11.75
CA ALA A 43 -5.00 -2.01 -11.52
C ALA A 43 -4.11 -1.87 -10.27
N CYS A 44 -3.03 -1.08 -10.38
CA CYS A 44 -2.21 -0.69 -9.22
C CYS A 44 -2.92 0.45 -8.47
N GLU A 45 -3.20 0.28 -7.18
CA GLU A 45 -3.87 1.29 -6.35
C GLU A 45 -2.97 1.78 -5.22
N TRP A 46 -3.10 3.05 -4.86
CA TRP A 46 -2.36 3.70 -3.78
C TRP A 46 -3.32 4.31 -2.76
N PHE A 47 -3.06 4.09 -1.47
CA PHE A 47 -3.88 4.61 -0.37
C PHE A 47 -3.04 5.42 0.62
N GLY A 48 -3.61 6.49 1.15
CA GLY A 48 -2.95 7.45 2.05
C GLY A 48 -3.18 8.90 1.60
N PRO A 49 -2.36 9.85 2.08
CA PRO A 49 -1.27 9.68 3.04
C PRO A 49 -1.76 9.36 4.46
N PHE A 50 -1.01 8.53 5.18
CA PHE A 50 -1.19 8.29 6.62
C PHE A 50 -0.07 8.97 7.41
N ASP A 51 -0.40 9.63 8.53
CA ASP A 51 0.58 10.37 9.33
C ASP A 51 1.52 9.41 10.08
N THR A 52 1.04 8.21 10.42
CA THR A 52 1.80 7.19 11.14
C THR A 52 1.67 5.79 10.55
N ARG A 53 2.69 4.94 10.77
CA ARG A 53 2.65 3.52 10.42
C ARG A 53 1.45 2.80 11.06
N LYS A 54 1.11 3.17 12.29
CA LYS A 54 0.00 2.57 13.02
C LYS A 54 -1.32 2.82 12.29
N GLU A 55 -1.58 4.05 11.86
CA GLU A 55 -2.79 4.40 11.11
C GLU A 55 -2.85 3.69 9.76
N ALA A 56 -1.72 3.59 9.04
CA ALA A 56 -1.66 2.82 7.80
C ALA A 56 -2.03 1.35 8.03
N MET A 57 -1.50 0.74 9.11
CA MET A 57 -1.74 -0.66 9.47
C MET A 57 -3.10 -0.91 10.15
N GLU A 58 -3.79 0.10 10.66
CA GLU A 58 -5.16 -0.03 11.19
C GLU A 58 -6.22 0.26 10.12
N SER A 59 -5.81 0.69 8.93
CA SER A 59 -6.70 0.90 7.79
C SER A 59 -7.27 -0.42 7.29
N ASP A 60 -8.57 -0.41 6.96
CA ASP A 60 -9.22 -1.54 6.24
C ASP A 60 -8.55 -1.82 4.90
N GLN A 61 -7.81 -0.85 4.34
CA GLN A 61 -7.05 -1.06 3.10
C GLN A 61 -5.76 -1.85 3.31
N ALA A 62 -5.24 -1.93 4.55
CA ALA A 62 -4.08 -2.78 4.84
C ALA A 62 -4.47 -4.25 4.96
N TRP A 63 -5.73 -4.54 5.28
CA TRP A 63 -6.23 -5.89 5.52
C TRP A 63 -7.65 -6.03 4.96
N VAL A 64 -7.80 -6.75 3.87
CA VAL A 64 -9.11 -7.18 3.39
C VAL A 64 -9.16 -8.69 3.51
N GLU A 65 -10.24 -9.21 4.12
CA GLU A 65 -10.53 -10.65 4.26
C GLU A 65 -10.56 -11.38 2.91
#